data_AF-A0A1N7L298-F1
#
_entry.id   AF-A0A1N7L298-F1
#
_cell.length_a   1.000
_cell.length_b   1.000
_cell.length_c   1.000
_cell.angle_alpha   90.00
_cell.angle_beta   90.00
_cell.angle_gamma   90.00
#
_symmetry.space_group_name_H-M   'P 1'
#
loop_
_entity.id
_entity.type
_entity.pdbx_description
1 polymer ?
#
loop_
_entity_poly.entity_id
_entity_poly.type
_entity_poly.pdbx_seq_one_letter_code
_entity_poly.pdbx_strand_id
1 'polypeptide(L)'
;MSKRLLMWINAPHAGWLDPADTPMALATLAVHAAERDLPDALIGPTELDRILARRFDLTRTEASEMRASCEALARAVRSGEELARLVMSHVPEDERRSLADCMNAELRGRHPDATRLERTLSARFGLRRQRKGDLHVS
;
A
#
# COMPACT_ATOMS: atom_id res chain seq x y z
N MET A 1 14.07 8.60 -9.56
CA MET A 1 13.59 8.53 -8.17
C MET A 1 13.41 9.93 -7.58
N SER A 2 12.24 10.21 -6.98
CA SER A 2 11.98 11.49 -6.30
C SER A 2 12.79 11.62 -5.01
N LYS A 3 13.80 12.48 -5.00
CA LYS A 3 14.63 12.76 -3.81
C LYS A 3 13.80 13.33 -2.64
N ARG A 4 12.69 14.01 -2.95
CA ARG A 4 11.76 14.59 -1.96
C ARG A 4 11.01 13.50 -1.20
N LEU A 5 10.50 12.49 -1.89
CA LEU A 5 9.79 11.39 -1.23
C LEU A 5 10.72 10.60 -0.30
N LEU A 6 11.95 10.31 -0.74
CA LEU A 6 12.94 9.64 0.10
C LEU A 6 13.32 10.47 1.33
N MET A 7 13.43 11.80 1.19
CA MET A 7 13.64 12.71 2.31
C MET A 7 12.44 12.72 3.26
N TRP A 8 11.21 12.78 2.75
CA TRP A 8 9.99 12.75 3.56
C TRP A 8 9.86 11.45 4.37
N ILE A 9 10.18 10.30 3.75
CA ILE A 9 10.20 8.99 4.43
C ILE A 9 11.20 8.98 5.60
N ASN A 10 12.37 9.62 5.44
CA ASN A 10 13.45 9.56 6.43
C ASN A 10 13.49 10.75 7.42
N ALA A 11 12.81 11.84 7.10
CA ALA A 11 12.75 13.09 7.87
C ALA A 11 11.34 13.72 7.77
N PRO A 12 10.31 13.04 8.30
CA PRO A 12 8.91 13.43 8.10
C PRO A 12 8.50 14.75 8.75
N HIS A 13 9.21 15.19 9.78
CA HIS A 13 8.99 16.49 10.41
C HIS A 13 9.50 17.67 9.57
N ALA A 14 10.23 17.40 8.48
CA ALA A 14 10.90 18.41 7.66
C ALA A 14 10.09 18.81 6.40
N GLY A 15 8.91 18.23 6.15
CA GLY A 15 8.13 18.55 4.96
C GLY A 15 6.72 17.97 4.92
N TRP A 16 5.88 18.53 4.06
CA TRP A 16 4.56 18.01 3.72
C TRP A 16 4.67 17.02 2.56
N LEU A 17 3.81 16.00 2.54
CA LEU A 17 3.69 15.11 1.40
C LEU A 17 3.04 15.88 0.26
N ASP A 18 3.74 15.97 -0.88
CA ASP A 18 3.15 16.52 -2.10
C ASP A 18 2.02 15.58 -2.55
N PRO A 19 0.80 16.08 -2.86
CA PRO A 19 -0.29 15.26 -3.37
C PRO A 19 0.14 14.39 -4.56
N ALA A 20 1.05 14.86 -5.42
CA ALA A 20 1.58 14.10 -6.55
C ALA A 20 2.41 12.86 -6.13
N ASP A 21 2.99 12.88 -4.93
CA ASP A 21 3.76 11.75 -4.36
C ASP A 21 2.86 10.75 -3.61
N THR A 22 1.56 11.02 -3.45
CA THR A 22 0.60 10.14 -2.73
C THR A 22 0.57 8.71 -3.29
N PRO A 23 0.45 8.49 -4.62
CA PRO A 23 0.47 7.15 -5.19
C PRO A 23 1.75 6.38 -4.85
N MET A 24 2.90 7.04 -4.91
CA MET A 24 4.19 6.45 -4.59
C MET A 24 4.33 6.10 -3.11
N ALA A 25 3.88 6.97 -2.20
CA ALA A 25 3.89 6.69 -0.76
C ALA A 25 2.99 5.49 -0.40
N LEU A 26 1.79 5.43 -0.97
CA LEU A 26 0.85 4.32 -0.79
C LEU A 26 1.39 3.01 -1.35
N ALA A 27 1.90 3.02 -2.58
CA ALA A 27 2.47 1.85 -3.23
C ALA A 27 3.73 1.35 -2.51
N THR A 28 4.56 2.26 -1.98
CA THR A 28 5.73 1.89 -1.17
C THR A 28 5.30 1.14 0.11
N LEU A 29 4.23 1.59 0.77
CA LEU A 29 3.68 0.89 1.92
C LEU A 29 3.13 -0.50 1.55
N ALA A 30 2.44 -0.62 0.40
CA ALA A 30 1.94 -1.89 -0.09
C ALA A 30 3.05 -2.90 -0.41
N VAL A 31 4.09 -2.45 -1.12
CA VAL A 31 5.27 -3.28 -1.42
C VAL A 31 5.97 -3.71 -0.14
N HIS A 32 6.22 -2.78 0.78
CA HIS A 32 6.82 -3.12 2.08
C HIS A 32 5.96 -4.14 2.83
N ALA A 33 4.62 -3.99 2.82
CA ALA A 33 3.72 -4.93 3.49
C ALA A 33 3.76 -6.32 2.85
N ALA A 34 3.78 -6.39 1.53
CA ALA A 34 3.89 -7.63 0.78
C ALA A 34 5.20 -8.38 1.07
N GLU A 35 6.32 -7.66 1.22
CA GLU A 35 7.63 -8.25 1.48
C GLU A 35 7.89 -8.63 2.95
N ARG A 36 7.25 -7.95 3.91
CA ARG A 36 7.62 -8.03 5.33
C ARG A 36 6.52 -8.50 6.28
N ASP A 37 5.26 -8.23 5.94
CA ASP A 37 4.13 -8.42 6.86
C ASP A 37 3.22 -9.58 6.44
N LEU A 38 3.25 -9.95 5.16
CA LEU A 38 2.49 -11.07 4.61
C LEU A 38 3.33 -12.36 4.61
N PRO A 39 2.69 -13.54 4.67
CA PRO A 39 3.39 -14.82 4.49
C PRO A 39 4.15 -14.86 3.16
N ASP A 40 5.33 -15.47 3.17
CA ASP A 40 6.17 -15.63 1.98
C ASP A 40 5.38 -16.24 0.81
N ALA A 41 5.64 -15.72 -0.40
CA ALA A 41 5.01 -16.12 -1.67
C ALA A 41 3.52 -15.80 -1.85
N LEU A 42 2.91 -15.01 -0.96
CA LEU A 42 1.50 -14.65 -1.08
C LEU A 42 1.23 -13.59 -2.18
N ILE A 43 2.03 -12.53 -2.22
CA ILE A 43 1.96 -11.49 -3.24
C ILE A 43 3.33 -11.43 -3.89
N GLY A 44 3.41 -11.84 -5.15
CA GLY A 44 4.61 -11.72 -5.95
C GLY A 44 4.66 -10.39 -6.74
N PRO A 45 5.76 -10.18 -7.49
CA PRO A 45 5.91 -9.00 -8.35
C PRO A 45 4.78 -8.84 -9.36
N THR A 46 4.28 -9.95 -9.94
CA THR A 46 3.20 -9.90 -10.94
C THR A 46 1.87 -9.49 -10.32
N GLU A 47 1.57 -9.96 -9.11
CA GLU A 47 0.37 -9.55 -8.37
C GLU A 47 0.45 -8.07 -8.00
N LEU A 48 1.61 -7.59 -7.53
CA LEU A 48 1.84 -6.17 -7.25
C LEU A 48 1.63 -5.33 -8.51
N ASP A 49 2.17 -5.72 -9.67
CA ASP A 49 1.98 -4.98 -10.92
C ASP A 49 0.49 -4.88 -11.29
N ARG A 50 -0.30 -5.95 -11.14
CA ARG A 50 -1.75 -5.91 -11.38
C ARG A 50 -2.49 -5.01 -10.39
N ILE A 51 -2.12 -5.07 -9.12
CA ILE A 51 -2.71 -4.23 -8.06
C ILE A 51 -2.44 -2.76 -8.36
N LEU A 52 -1.19 -2.41 -8.68
CA LEU A 52 -0.78 -1.03 -8.99
C LEU A 52 -1.44 -0.53 -10.28
N ALA A 53 -1.44 -1.36 -11.34
CA ALA A 53 -2.12 -1.05 -12.60
C ALA A 53 -3.60 -0.72 -12.39
N ARG A 54 -4.31 -1.58 -11.67
CA ARG A 54 -5.73 -1.37 -11.37
C ARG A 54 -5.97 -0.17 -10.47
N ARG A 55 -5.11 0.06 -9.48
CA ARG A 55 -5.33 1.10 -8.47
C ARG A 55 -5.05 2.51 -9.00
N PHE A 56 -4.07 2.64 -9.88
CA PHE A 56 -3.57 3.93 -10.37
C PHE A 56 -3.80 4.14 -11.87
N ASP A 57 -4.61 3.28 -12.50
CA ASP A 57 -4.92 3.31 -13.93
C ASP A 57 -3.66 3.32 -14.81
N LEU A 58 -2.74 2.40 -14.53
CA LEU A 58 -1.44 2.30 -15.21
C LEU A 58 -1.43 1.17 -16.23
N THR A 59 -0.65 1.35 -17.28
CA THR A 59 -0.23 0.24 -18.15
C THR A 59 0.63 -0.75 -17.38
N ARG A 60 0.80 -1.96 -17.94
CA ARG A 60 1.68 -2.99 -17.33
C ARG A 60 3.11 -2.50 -17.14
N THR A 61 3.65 -1.75 -18.11
CA THR A 61 5.01 -1.22 -18.05
C THR A 61 5.14 -0.19 -16.94
N GLU A 62 4.24 0.79 -16.89
CA GLU A 62 4.22 1.82 -15.85
C GLU A 62 4.06 1.22 -14.45
N ALA A 63 3.19 0.21 -14.29
CA ALA A 63 3.02 -0.48 -13.02
C ALA A 63 4.32 -1.19 -12.57
N SER A 64 5.02 -1.86 -13.48
CA SER A 64 6.31 -2.51 -13.20
C SER A 64 7.40 -1.48 -12.84
N GLU A 65 7.44 -0.34 -13.52
CA GLU A 65 8.38 0.76 -13.21
C GLU A 65 8.08 1.39 -11.85
N MET A 66 6.80 1.60 -11.55
CA MET A 66 6.33 2.08 -10.26
C MET A 66 6.71 1.09 -9.14
N ARG A 67 6.46 -0.21 -9.34
CA ARG A 67 6.85 -1.26 -8.38
C ARG A 67 8.35 -1.23 -8.13
N ALA A 68 9.19 -1.23 -9.16
CA ALA A 68 10.64 -1.21 -9.00
C ALA A 68 11.12 0.01 -8.20
N SER A 69 10.49 1.17 -8.42
CA SER A 69 10.75 2.38 -7.63
C SER A 69 10.30 2.22 -6.17
N CYS A 70 9.11 1.67 -5.95
CA CYS A 70 8.56 1.42 -4.62
C CYS A 70 9.38 0.40 -3.83
N GLU A 71 9.88 -0.67 -4.46
CA GLU A 71 10.74 -1.66 -3.85
C GLU A 71 12.06 -1.05 -3.36
N ALA A 72 12.69 -0.21 -4.19
CA ALA A 72 13.90 0.46 -3.79
C ALA A 72 13.66 1.49 -2.67
N LEU A 73 12.49 2.16 -2.62
CA LEU A 73 12.09 2.98 -1.49
C LEU A 73 11.81 2.15 -0.23
N ALA A 74 11.08 1.04 -0.36
CA ALA A 74 10.75 0.14 0.74
C ALA A 74 12.01 -0.44 1.40
N ARG A 75 13.03 -0.77 0.61
CA ARG A 75 14.35 -1.19 1.11
C ARG A 75 15.12 -0.08 1.84
N ALA A 76 14.86 1.18 1.51
CA ALA A 76 15.47 2.34 2.15
C ALA A 76 14.73 2.81 3.41
N VAL A 77 13.52 2.31 3.66
CA VAL A 77 12.72 2.61 4.86
C VAL A 77 13.34 1.91 6.06
N ARG A 78 13.60 2.65 7.14
CA ARG A 78 14.15 2.09 8.39
C ARG A 78 13.15 1.24 9.18
N SER A 79 11.90 1.70 9.22
CA SER A 79 10.82 1.04 9.94
C SER A 79 9.55 1.07 9.14
N GLY A 80 8.97 -0.11 8.92
CA GLY A 80 7.65 -0.22 8.34
C GLY A 80 6.63 0.58 9.14
N GLU A 81 6.62 0.48 10.46
CA GLU A 81 5.65 1.16 11.33
C GLU A 81 5.71 2.69 11.20
N GLU A 82 6.91 3.25 11.03
CA GLU A 82 7.09 4.67 10.74
C GLU A 82 6.45 5.02 9.40
N LEU A 83 6.76 4.28 8.33
CA LEU A 83 6.15 4.50 7.02
C LEU A 83 4.62 4.45 7.07
N ALA A 84 4.02 3.49 7.78
CA ALA A 84 2.58 3.43 7.97
C ALA A 84 2.05 4.67 8.69
N ARG A 85 2.69 5.10 9.79
CA ARG A 85 2.29 6.32 10.51
C ARG A 85 2.33 7.56 9.63
N LEU A 86 3.35 7.70 8.79
CA LEU A 86 3.45 8.81 7.85
C LEU A 86 2.34 8.77 6.81
N VAL A 87 2.13 7.62 6.19
CA VAL A 87 1.06 7.44 5.20
C VAL A 87 -0.31 7.72 5.84
N MET A 88 -0.58 7.22 7.05
CA MET A 88 -1.84 7.49 7.77
C MET A 88 -2.04 8.97 8.11
N SER A 89 -0.97 9.71 8.35
CA SER A 89 -1.03 11.13 8.77
C SER A 89 -1.23 12.08 7.59
N HIS A 90 -0.85 11.65 6.38
CA HIS A 90 -0.83 12.52 5.19
C HIS A 90 -1.73 12.04 4.05
N VAL A 91 -2.17 10.78 4.07
CA VAL A 91 -3.01 10.20 3.02
C VAL A 91 -4.41 9.90 3.55
N PRO A 92 -5.48 10.38 2.88
CA PRO A 92 -6.86 10.11 3.27
C PRO A 92 -7.17 8.62 3.46
N GLU A 93 -8.12 8.31 4.35
CA GLU A 93 -8.51 6.92 4.60
C GLU A 93 -9.07 6.24 3.34
N ASP A 94 -9.84 6.94 2.53
CA ASP A 94 -10.44 6.39 1.31
C ASP A 94 -9.38 5.93 0.30
N GLU A 95 -8.30 6.70 0.14
CA GLU A 95 -7.18 6.36 -0.72
C GLU A 95 -6.44 5.11 -0.23
N ARG A 96 -6.19 5.03 1.09
CA ARG A 96 -5.58 3.88 1.77
C ARG A 96 -6.47 2.64 1.66
N ARG A 97 -7.78 2.80 1.86
CA ARG A 97 -8.79 1.73 1.79
C ARG A 97 -8.90 1.17 0.39
N SER A 98 -9.00 2.04 -0.63
CA SER A 98 -9.09 1.64 -2.03
C SER A 98 -7.91 0.75 -2.47
N LEU A 99 -6.68 1.07 -2.02
CA LEU A 99 -5.53 0.21 -2.30
C LEU A 99 -5.60 -1.13 -1.54
N ALA A 100 -5.94 -1.11 -0.24
CA ALA A 100 -6.09 -2.34 0.54
C ALA A 100 -7.19 -3.27 -0.06
N ASP A 101 -8.28 -2.69 -0.55
CA ASP A 101 -9.36 -3.43 -1.22
C ASP A 101 -8.90 -4.02 -2.56
N CYS A 102 -8.05 -3.31 -3.31
CA CYS A 102 -7.41 -3.86 -4.52
C CYS A 102 -6.50 -5.05 -4.19
N MET A 103 -5.68 -4.95 -3.14
CA MET A 103 -4.83 -6.05 -2.68
C MET A 103 -5.68 -7.26 -2.24
N ASN A 104 -6.71 -7.03 -1.43
CA ASN A 104 -7.63 -8.07 -0.99
C ASN A 104 -8.36 -8.74 -2.16
N ALA A 105 -8.76 -7.97 -3.17
CA ALA A 105 -9.44 -8.50 -4.35
C ALA A 105 -8.52 -9.38 -5.22
N GLU A 106 -7.25 -9.00 -5.41
CA GLU A 106 -6.27 -9.81 -6.17
C GLU A 106 -5.96 -11.13 -5.46
N LEU A 107 -6.02 -11.14 -4.13
CA LEU A 107 -5.76 -12.31 -3.30
C LEU A 107 -6.97 -13.23 -3.10
N ARG A 108 -8.17 -12.70 -3.26
CA ARG A 108 -9.42 -13.44 -3.02
C ARG A 108 -9.50 -14.64 -3.97
N GLY A 109 -9.76 -15.82 -3.41
CA GLY A 109 -9.85 -17.08 -4.16
C GLY A 109 -8.52 -17.76 -4.45
N ARG A 110 -7.37 -17.13 -4.13
CA ARG A 110 -6.04 -17.74 -4.27
C ARG A 110 -5.44 -18.20 -2.94
N HIS A 111 -5.94 -17.69 -1.81
CA HIS A 111 -5.44 -18.05 -0.49
C HIS A 111 -6.57 -18.42 0.49
N PRO A 112 -6.48 -19.57 1.19
CA PRO A 112 -7.51 -19.99 2.16
C PRO A 112 -7.63 -19.05 3.35
N ASP A 113 -6.61 -18.24 3.59
CA ASP A 113 -6.44 -17.41 4.79
C ASP A 113 -6.83 -15.93 4.59
N ALA A 114 -7.78 -15.66 3.69
CA ALA A 114 -8.18 -14.30 3.29
C ALA A 114 -8.48 -13.35 4.48
N THR A 115 -9.08 -13.87 5.55
CA THR A 115 -9.38 -13.11 6.78
C THR A 115 -8.12 -12.67 7.53
N ARG A 116 -7.03 -13.46 7.47
CA ARG A 116 -5.75 -13.08 8.06
C ARG A 116 -5.10 -11.95 7.25
N LEU A 117 -5.18 -12.04 5.93
CA LEU A 117 -4.65 -11.04 4.99
C LEU A 117 -5.34 -9.69 5.16
N GLU A 118 -6.67 -9.69 5.19
CA GLU A 118 -7.46 -8.49 5.42
C GLU A 118 -7.09 -7.81 6.74
N ARG A 119 -6.88 -8.59 7.81
CA ARG A 119 -6.44 -8.05 9.12
C ARG A 119 -5.05 -7.44 9.05
N THR A 120 -4.10 -8.11 8.43
CA THR A 120 -2.73 -7.60 8.29
C THR A 120 -2.74 -6.29 7.50
N LEU A 121 -3.41 -6.26 6.34
CA LEU A 121 -3.53 -5.06 5.52
C LEU A 121 -4.27 -3.95 6.26
N SER A 122 -5.38 -4.24 6.92
CA SER A 122 -6.13 -3.21 7.68
C SER A 122 -5.27 -2.59 8.78
N ALA A 123 -4.52 -3.41 9.53
CA ALA A 123 -3.62 -2.92 10.55
C ALA A 123 -2.51 -2.05 9.95
N ARG A 124 -1.92 -2.51 8.84
CA ARG A 124 -0.79 -1.83 8.19
C ARG A 124 -1.17 -0.49 7.58
N PHE A 125 -2.35 -0.43 6.96
CA PHE A 125 -2.88 0.77 6.33
C PHE A 125 -3.65 1.65 7.32
N GLY A 126 -3.80 1.27 8.59
CA GLY A 126 -4.53 2.07 9.58
C GLY A 126 -6.02 2.19 9.30
N LEU A 127 -6.63 1.14 8.77
CA LEU A 127 -8.03 1.11 8.39
C LEU A 127 -8.85 0.63 9.57
N ARG A 128 -9.90 1.39 9.93
CA ARG A 128 -10.92 0.87 10.84
C ARG A 128 -11.63 -0.27 10.13
N ARG A 129 -11.80 -1.41 10.83
CA ARG A 129 -12.61 -2.53 10.32
C ARG A 129 -14.01 -1.98 10.06
N GLN A 130 -14.46 -2.02 8.81
CA GLN A 130 -15.88 -1.86 8.56
C GLN A 130 -16.57 -3.06 9.21
N ARG A 131 -17.48 -2.78 10.15
CA ARG A 131 -18.43 -3.81 10.57
C ARG A 131 -19.21 -4.17 9.32
N LYS A 132 -19.17 -5.44 8.95
CA LYS A 132 -20.01 -6.04 7.90
C LYS A 132 -21.47 -5.91 8.37
N GLY A 133 -22.05 -4.74 8.16
CA GLY A 133 -23.32 -4.30 8.77
C GLY A 133 -23.89 -3.03 8.14
N ASP A 134 -23.07 -2.13 7.59
CA ASP A 134 -23.55 -0.88 6.99
C ASP A 134 -23.72 -0.94 5.46
N LEU A 135 -23.96 -2.15 4.92
CA LEU A 135 -24.45 -2.35 3.56
C LEU A 135 -25.91 -2.80 3.60
N HIS A 136 -26.75 -1.99 4.25
CA HIS A 136 -28.18 -1.93 3.98
C HIS A 136 -28.73 -0.58 4.44
N VAL A 137 -29.72 -0.08 3.69
CA VAL A 137 -30.48 1.17 3.86
C VAL A 137 -29.74 2.38 3.25
N SER A 138 -30.15 3.00 2.13
CA SER A 138 -31.42 3.01 1.37
C SER A 138 -31.14 3.27 -0.11
#